data_AF-A0A177HR49-F1
#
_entry.id   AF-A0A177HR49-F1
#
_cell.length_a   1.000
_cell.length_b   1.000
_cell.length_c   1.000
_cell.angle_alpha   90.00
_cell.angle_beta   90.00
_cell.angle_gamma   90.00
#
_symmetry.space_group_name_H-M   'P 1'
#
loop_
_entity.id
_entity.type
_entity.pdbx_description
1 polymer ?
#
loop_
_entity_poly.entity_id
_entity_poly.type
_entity_poly.pdbx_seq_one_letter_code
_entity_poly.pdbx_strand_id
1 'polypeptide(L)'
;MSLSKKPVKKPARSFSSRASAFAGMGTAALLTCLPGAATAAEPAESGESDCPVVASAQGLQVMVSASDNTALQAPSGAAIPAAQACVNSGVGESSGFAGNPYPGETIVSAPALLGSQTGQKFPGYPAYASSRYPSEEKSDAGQQGLTLTSHSTKNSTRAKAQTRLGQDAASASTTALAQADVDPAKRVGKASATADTQPITVNGVLRLGRVLSAATATVDADGKLVRDARLTIGRTEVAGQVVEITRKGIRAAGQAVPLPDAGNPADPGDPADPADPAEALAAAGVRVRYLSEERTEHGVISAGLEVLARQKDPQSGAVYTLHYVFGRAFAAADRVESPPGDVEMPLPPAAVPPPTSGDDAPADSAPAPEEEPATGSDAPPDQAADEASPAPDARTAWRLAGNPADMGVTGVFLVLAFGAAATFAFGNLLRLLGVKTRWTS
;
A
#
# COMPACT_ATOMS: atom_id res chain seq x y z
N MET A 1 88.69 1.73 -5.39
CA MET A 1 87.69 2.75 -5.78
C MET A 1 86.29 2.18 -5.58
N SER A 2 85.58 2.58 -4.53
CA SER A 2 84.12 2.38 -4.42
C SER A 2 83.57 3.47 -3.50
N LEU A 3 82.67 4.27 -4.07
CA LEU A 3 82.18 5.53 -3.54
C LEU A 3 81.05 5.33 -2.52
N SER A 4 81.27 5.91 -1.34
CA SER A 4 80.32 6.13 -0.25
C SER A 4 79.12 6.98 -0.72
N LYS A 5 77.89 6.44 -0.60
CA LYS A 5 76.64 7.21 -0.68
C LYS A 5 76.03 7.38 0.71
N LYS A 6 76.01 8.62 1.20
CA LYS A 6 75.26 9.04 2.40
C LYS A 6 73.76 9.17 2.08
N PRO A 7 72.84 8.78 2.98
CA PRO A 7 71.42 9.04 2.83
C PRO A 7 71.06 10.49 3.20
N VAL A 8 70.27 11.13 2.33
CA VAL A 8 69.74 12.49 2.49
C VAL A 8 68.48 12.46 3.37
N LYS A 9 68.52 13.24 4.45
CA LYS A 9 67.47 13.44 5.45
C LYS A 9 66.42 14.43 4.89
N LYS A 10 65.15 14.00 4.73
CA LYS A 10 64.05 14.89 4.33
C LYS A 10 63.56 15.74 5.52
N PRO A 11 63.30 17.04 5.35
CA PRO A 11 62.81 17.91 6.42
C PRO A 11 61.29 17.78 6.64
N ALA A 12 60.90 17.85 7.90
CA ALA A 12 59.52 17.96 8.37
C ALA A 12 58.92 19.32 7.96
N ARG A 13 57.71 19.31 7.38
CA ARG A 13 56.91 20.51 7.18
C ARG A 13 55.86 20.62 8.28
N SER A 14 56.05 21.61 9.15
CA SER A 14 55.05 22.11 10.09
C SER A 14 53.96 22.86 9.33
N PHE A 15 52.70 22.47 9.50
CA PHE A 15 51.58 23.32 9.14
C PHE A 15 51.09 24.04 10.39
N SER A 16 51.25 25.36 10.35
CA SER A 16 50.84 26.33 11.35
C SER A 16 49.32 26.42 11.42
N SER A 17 48.82 26.29 12.65
CA SER A 17 47.50 26.70 13.12
C SER A 17 47.27 28.20 12.86
N ARG A 18 46.22 28.52 12.11
CA ARG A 18 45.62 29.86 12.11
C ARG A 18 44.20 29.77 12.67
N ALA A 19 44.03 30.44 13.80
CA ALA A 19 42.77 30.75 14.42
C ALA A 19 41.97 31.69 13.51
N SER A 20 40.71 31.36 13.29
CA SER A 20 39.69 32.30 12.80
C SER A 20 38.54 32.25 13.81
N ALA A 21 38.51 33.26 14.66
CA ALA A 21 37.35 33.61 15.46
C ALA A 21 36.35 34.33 14.54
N PHE A 22 35.13 33.83 14.46
CA PHE A 22 33.96 34.63 14.11
C PHE A 22 32.85 34.31 15.11
N ALA A 23 32.56 35.31 15.94
CA ALA A 23 31.33 35.44 16.69
C ALA A 23 30.23 35.90 15.73
N GLY A 24 28.99 35.44 15.92
CA GLY A 24 27.85 36.06 15.24
C GLY A 24 26.57 35.24 15.20
N MET A 25 25.77 35.39 16.25
CA MET A 25 24.30 35.54 16.22
C MET A 25 23.42 34.44 15.60
N GLY A 26 22.70 33.74 16.50
CA GLY A 26 21.24 33.73 16.47
C GLY A 26 20.56 32.78 15.49
N THR A 27 20.57 31.48 15.78
CA THR A 27 19.61 30.55 15.19
C THR A 27 18.47 30.35 16.18
N ALA A 28 17.36 31.04 15.94
CA ALA A 28 16.11 30.74 16.62
C ALA A 28 15.68 29.31 16.29
N ALA A 29 15.46 28.51 17.33
CA ALA A 29 14.92 27.18 17.23
C ALA A 29 13.47 27.26 16.71
N LEU A 30 13.29 27.15 15.39
CA LEU A 30 12.01 26.75 14.82
C LEU A 30 11.90 25.23 15.00
N LEU A 31 11.32 24.83 16.13
CA LEU A 31 10.84 23.48 16.36
C LEU A 31 9.64 23.28 15.44
N THR A 32 9.88 22.91 14.18
CA THR A 32 8.81 22.59 13.24
C THR A 32 8.20 21.26 13.64
N CYS A 33 6.94 21.28 14.06
CA CYS A 33 6.04 20.14 14.01
C CYS A 33 5.97 19.65 12.56
N LEU A 34 6.88 18.75 12.20
CA LEU A 34 6.79 17.96 10.98
C LEU A 34 5.71 16.90 11.20
N PRO A 35 4.72 16.74 10.29
CA PRO A 35 3.83 15.59 10.34
C PRO A 35 4.68 14.32 10.25
N GLY A 36 4.39 13.38 11.15
CA GLY A 36 5.14 12.14 11.32
C GLY A 36 5.35 11.40 10.01
N ALA A 37 6.56 10.90 9.85
CA ALA A 37 6.97 9.90 8.88
C ALA A 37 5.88 8.87 8.62
N ALA A 38 5.66 8.51 7.35
CA ALA A 38 4.87 7.35 6.97
C ALA A 38 5.59 6.07 7.46
N THR A 39 5.44 5.76 8.75
CA THR A 39 5.61 4.40 9.25
C THR A 39 4.78 3.51 8.34
N ALA A 40 5.32 2.35 7.98
CA ALA A 40 4.67 1.38 7.12
C ALA A 40 3.23 1.18 7.58
N ALA A 41 2.28 1.89 6.95
CA ALA A 41 0.99 2.30 7.54
C ALA A 41 0.68 1.43 8.75
N GLU A 42 1.10 1.88 9.93
CA GLU A 42 0.73 1.17 11.16
C GLU A 42 -0.77 1.00 11.03
N PRO A 43 -1.28 -0.24 11.06
CA PRO A 43 -2.71 -0.47 10.90
C PRO A 43 -3.35 0.43 11.94
N ALA A 44 -4.05 1.46 11.46
CA ALA A 44 -4.40 2.62 12.27
C ALA A 44 -4.96 2.08 13.58
N GLU A 45 -4.34 2.47 14.71
CA GLU A 45 -4.94 2.19 16.02
C GLU A 45 -6.40 2.57 15.87
N SER A 46 -7.28 1.60 16.12
CA SER A 46 -8.70 1.62 15.80
C SER A 46 -9.43 2.65 16.65
N GLY A 47 -9.12 3.94 16.47
CA GLY A 47 -10.07 4.99 16.69
C GLY A 47 -11.24 4.66 15.78
N GLU A 48 -12.35 4.23 16.40
CA GLU A 48 -13.67 3.97 15.83
C GLU A 48 -13.68 3.99 14.30
N SER A 49 -13.12 2.96 13.68
CA SER A 49 -13.04 2.93 12.24
C SER A 49 -14.45 2.74 11.72
N ASP A 50 -14.91 3.60 10.82
CA ASP A 50 -16.24 3.54 10.15
C ASP A 50 -16.45 2.26 9.31
N CYS A 51 -15.61 1.24 9.48
CA CYS A 51 -15.62 0.00 8.75
C CYS A 51 -15.56 -1.22 9.68
N PRO A 52 -16.72 -1.78 10.10
CA PRO A 52 -16.75 -2.90 11.02
C PRO A 52 -16.12 -4.17 10.42
N VAL A 53 -16.18 -4.38 9.11
CA VAL A 53 -15.54 -5.53 8.46
C VAL A 53 -14.58 -5.05 7.38
N VAL A 54 -13.28 -5.21 7.65
CA VAL A 54 -12.20 -4.68 6.82
C VAL A 54 -11.12 -5.73 6.54
N ALA A 55 -10.66 -5.75 5.31
CA ALA A 55 -9.51 -6.54 4.87
C ALA A 55 -8.54 -5.68 4.09
N SER A 56 -7.24 -5.85 4.29
CA SER A 56 -6.21 -5.21 3.48
C SER A 56 -5.04 -6.14 3.20
N ALA A 57 -4.47 -6.03 2.01
CA ALA A 57 -3.32 -6.82 1.58
C ALA A 57 -2.31 -5.95 0.85
N GLN A 58 -1.03 -6.16 1.16
CA GLN A 58 0.10 -5.55 0.47
C GLN A 58 1.01 -6.66 -0.05
N GLY A 59 1.29 -6.67 -1.35
CA GLY A 59 2.14 -7.70 -1.96
C GLY A 59 3.61 -7.57 -1.54
N LEU A 60 4.16 -6.39 -1.81
CA LEU A 60 5.50 -5.97 -1.42
C LEU A 60 5.46 -4.49 -1.03
N GLN A 61 6.02 -4.15 0.13
CA GLN A 61 6.28 -2.77 0.51
C GLN A 61 7.77 -2.47 0.36
N VAL A 62 8.11 -1.35 -0.27
CA VAL A 62 9.50 -0.92 -0.45
C VAL A 62 9.68 0.43 0.20
N MET A 63 10.62 0.53 1.14
CA MET A 63 11.08 1.80 1.69
C MET A 63 12.55 2.00 1.34
N VAL A 64 12.92 3.23 0.99
CA VAL A 64 14.30 3.59 0.65
C VAL A 64 14.81 4.53 1.73
N SER A 65 15.97 4.23 2.30
CA SER A 65 16.70 5.15 3.17
C SER A 65 18.09 5.41 2.61
N ALA A 66 18.48 6.69 2.50
CA ALA A 66 19.86 7.07 2.25
C ALA A 66 20.63 6.97 3.58
N SER A 67 21.66 6.14 3.63
CA SER A 67 22.50 6.06 4.82
C SER A 67 23.24 7.38 4.99
N ASP A 68 23.23 7.91 6.22
CA ASP A 68 24.05 9.02 6.74
C ASP A 68 23.37 10.38 6.92
N ASN A 69 22.09 10.54 6.55
CA ASN A 69 21.34 11.76 6.86
C ASN A 69 20.00 11.46 7.53
N THR A 70 20.00 11.39 8.86
CA THR A 70 18.79 11.28 9.70
C THR A 70 17.79 12.41 9.46
N ALA A 71 18.25 13.57 8.96
CA ALA A 71 17.41 14.73 8.65
C ALA A 71 16.48 14.54 7.42
N LEU A 72 16.72 13.53 6.57
CA LEU A 72 15.93 13.28 5.35
C LEU A 72 15.14 11.97 5.40
N GLN A 73 14.96 11.38 6.59
CA GLN A 73 14.19 10.16 6.78
C GLN A 73 12.68 10.46 6.84
N ALA A 74 12.10 10.88 5.73
CA ALA A 74 10.69 10.60 5.50
C ALA A 74 10.63 9.26 4.77
N PRO A 75 10.35 8.13 5.45
CA PRO A 75 10.13 6.86 4.79
C PRO A 75 8.88 6.96 3.92
N SER A 76 9.01 7.47 2.71
CA SER A 76 7.97 7.32 1.69
C SER A 76 8.06 5.89 1.17
N GLY A 77 7.42 4.97 1.89
CA GLY A 77 7.25 3.60 1.43
C GLY A 77 6.18 3.53 0.35
N ALA A 78 6.37 2.70 -0.67
CA ALA A 78 5.33 2.38 -1.65
C ALA A 78 4.94 0.92 -1.53
N ALA A 79 3.63 0.64 -1.52
CA ALA A 79 3.11 -0.71 -1.57
C ALA A 79 2.83 -1.11 -3.03
N ILE A 80 3.22 -2.33 -3.41
CA ILE A 80 3.24 -2.82 -4.78
C ILE A 80 2.88 -4.31 -4.78
N PRO A 81 1.67 -4.69 -5.22
CA PRO A 81 0.42 -3.94 -5.19
C PRO A 81 -0.16 -3.77 -3.78
N ALA A 82 -1.22 -2.97 -3.66
CA ALA A 82 -2.08 -2.90 -2.48
C ALA A 82 -3.57 -3.10 -2.85
N ALA A 83 -4.34 -3.71 -1.95
CA ALA A 83 -5.79 -3.82 -2.05
C ALA A 83 -6.45 -3.69 -0.67
N GLN A 84 -7.63 -3.08 -0.62
CA GLN A 84 -8.45 -2.95 0.59
C GLN A 84 -9.93 -3.15 0.27
N ALA A 85 -10.64 -3.79 1.19
CA ALA A 85 -12.07 -4.02 1.13
C ALA A 85 -12.70 -3.65 2.48
N CYS A 86 -13.84 -2.99 2.44
CA CYS A 86 -14.56 -2.49 3.60
C CYS A 86 -16.07 -2.65 3.39
N VAL A 87 -16.77 -3.18 4.40
CA VAL A 87 -18.24 -3.25 4.43
C VAL A 87 -18.74 -2.63 5.73
N ASN A 88 -19.63 -1.64 5.62
CA ASN A 88 -20.37 -1.05 6.73
C ASN A 88 -21.88 -1.26 6.52
N SER A 89 -22.39 -2.39 7.02
CA SER A 89 -23.80 -2.73 6.91
C SER A 89 -24.72 -1.85 7.75
N GLY A 90 -24.20 -1.15 8.78
CA GLY A 90 -24.99 -0.26 9.64
C GLY A 90 -25.53 0.95 8.88
N VAL A 91 -24.74 1.49 7.95
CA VAL A 91 -25.15 2.59 7.06
C VAL A 91 -25.46 2.14 5.63
N GLY A 92 -25.31 0.84 5.32
CA GLY A 92 -25.57 0.29 4.00
C GLY A 92 -24.52 0.68 2.94
N GLU A 93 -23.31 1.06 3.38
CA GLU A 93 -22.20 1.43 2.51
C GLU A 93 -21.16 0.31 2.45
N SER A 94 -20.48 0.21 1.31
CA SER A 94 -19.33 -0.69 1.16
C SER A 94 -18.37 -0.07 0.18
N SER A 95 -17.07 -0.22 0.40
CA SER A 95 -16.06 0.41 -0.45
C SER A 95 -14.77 -0.39 -0.49
N GLY A 96 -14.05 -0.27 -1.60
CA GLY A 96 -12.77 -0.94 -1.79
C GLY A 96 -11.91 -0.25 -2.81
N PHE A 97 -10.62 -0.56 -2.78
CA PHE A 97 -9.67 -0.09 -3.77
C PHE A 97 -8.56 -1.09 -4.05
N ALA A 98 -7.97 -0.96 -5.23
CA ALA A 98 -6.83 -1.72 -5.73
C ALA A 98 -5.86 -0.74 -6.41
N GLY A 99 -4.58 -0.76 -6.04
CA GLY A 99 -3.57 0.16 -6.59
C GLY A 99 -2.19 -0.46 -6.77
N ASN A 100 -1.43 0.02 -7.77
CA ASN A 100 -0.03 -0.38 -8.00
C ASN A 100 0.77 0.61 -8.88
N PRO A 101 1.82 1.27 -8.37
CA PRO A 101 2.17 1.36 -6.96
C PRO A 101 1.09 2.14 -6.20
N TYR A 102 0.96 1.87 -4.91
CA TYR A 102 0.09 2.64 -4.04
C TYR A 102 0.96 3.60 -3.21
N PRO A 103 0.92 4.91 -3.50
CA PRO A 103 1.75 5.91 -2.85
C PRO A 103 1.19 6.40 -1.50
N GLY A 104 0.05 5.85 -1.06
CA GLY A 104 -0.69 6.30 0.12
C GLY A 104 -1.88 7.21 -0.22
N GLU A 105 -2.87 7.25 0.67
CA GLU A 105 -4.10 8.03 0.51
C GLU A 105 -3.83 9.52 0.26
N THR A 106 -2.83 10.10 0.94
CA THR A 106 -2.53 11.54 0.81
C THR A 106 -2.21 11.92 -0.63
N ILE A 107 -1.48 11.06 -1.35
CA ILE A 107 -1.08 11.33 -2.74
C ILE A 107 -2.24 11.03 -3.70
N VAL A 108 -3.04 9.99 -3.41
CA VAL A 108 -4.19 9.61 -4.24
C VAL A 108 -5.33 10.64 -4.15
N SER A 109 -5.54 11.23 -2.97
CA SER A 109 -6.60 12.21 -2.69
C SER A 109 -6.22 13.66 -3.00
N ALA A 110 -4.92 13.99 -3.05
CA ALA A 110 -4.46 15.35 -3.33
C ALA A 110 -5.04 15.98 -4.62
N PRO A 111 -5.16 15.27 -5.77
CA PRO A 111 -5.76 15.83 -6.98
C PRO A 111 -7.24 16.22 -6.80
N ALA A 112 -8.01 15.47 -6.01
CA ALA A 112 -9.41 15.79 -5.73
C ALA A 112 -9.53 17.03 -4.84
N LEU A 113 -8.66 17.13 -3.82
CA LEU A 113 -8.59 18.31 -2.95
C LEU A 113 -8.21 19.56 -3.74
N LEU A 114 -7.13 19.49 -4.53
CA LEU A 114 -6.69 20.59 -5.39
C LEU A 114 -7.74 20.95 -6.44
N GLY A 115 -8.41 19.96 -7.03
CA GLY A 115 -9.51 20.18 -7.97
C GLY A 115 -10.70 20.90 -7.33
N SER A 116 -11.05 20.59 -6.08
CA SER A 116 -12.11 21.28 -5.35
C SER A 116 -11.77 22.74 -5.04
N GLN A 117 -10.50 23.04 -4.77
CA GLN A 117 -10.04 24.39 -4.42
C GLN A 117 -9.79 25.27 -5.66
N THR A 118 -9.30 24.67 -6.75
CA THR A 118 -8.90 25.40 -7.97
C THR A 118 -9.94 25.38 -9.07
N GLY A 119 -10.93 24.47 -9.01
CA GLY A 119 -11.85 24.18 -10.11
C GLY A 119 -11.20 23.41 -11.27
N GLN A 120 -9.91 23.07 -11.19
CA GLN A 120 -9.18 22.40 -12.26
C GLN A 120 -9.33 20.87 -12.15
N LYS A 121 -9.78 20.21 -13.21
CA LYS A 121 -9.83 18.75 -13.27
C LYS A 121 -8.42 18.20 -13.49
N PHE A 122 -7.89 17.48 -12.50
CA PHE A 122 -6.65 16.73 -12.64
C PHE A 122 -6.94 15.33 -13.18
N PRO A 123 -6.08 14.76 -14.05
CA PRO A 123 -6.22 13.37 -14.48
C PRO A 123 -6.17 12.44 -13.28
N GLY A 124 -7.05 11.43 -13.25
CA GLY A 124 -7.01 10.38 -12.24
C GLY A 124 -5.71 9.59 -12.30
N TYR A 125 -5.28 9.02 -11.18
CA TYR A 125 -4.11 8.17 -11.14
C TYR A 125 -4.39 6.85 -11.89
N PRO A 126 -3.70 6.56 -13.01
CA PRO A 126 -4.07 5.46 -13.92
C PRO A 126 -3.84 4.07 -13.32
N ALA A 127 -3.18 3.98 -12.17
CA ALA A 127 -2.85 2.74 -11.50
C ALA A 127 -3.64 2.55 -10.20
N TYR A 128 -4.94 2.89 -10.27
CA TYR A 128 -5.89 2.79 -9.18
C TYR A 128 -7.29 2.43 -9.70
N ALA A 129 -7.98 1.55 -9.00
CA ALA A 129 -9.38 1.21 -9.21
C ALA A 129 -10.08 1.23 -7.85
N SER A 130 -11.21 1.93 -7.75
CA SER A 130 -12.00 2.05 -6.52
C SER A 130 -13.47 1.85 -6.78
N SER A 131 -14.16 1.20 -5.86
CA SER A 131 -15.61 1.02 -5.92
C SER A 131 -16.24 1.46 -4.61
N ARG A 132 -17.46 1.98 -4.65
CA ARG A 132 -18.30 2.31 -3.50
C ARG A 132 -19.75 1.97 -3.80
N TYR A 133 -20.42 1.19 -2.97
CA TYR A 133 -21.85 0.96 -3.06
C TYR A 133 -22.60 2.07 -2.28
N PRO A 134 -23.69 2.65 -2.82
CA PRO A 134 -24.32 2.34 -4.13
C PRO A 134 -23.82 3.20 -5.31
N SER A 135 -22.90 4.14 -5.11
CA SER A 135 -22.57 5.17 -6.11
C SER A 135 -21.76 4.68 -7.32
N GLU A 136 -20.85 3.74 -7.11
CA GLU A 136 -19.92 3.20 -8.11
C GLU A 136 -19.57 1.75 -7.72
N GLU A 137 -20.46 0.81 -8.03
CA GLU A 137 -20.33 -0.58 -7.56
C GLU A 137 -19.07 -1.28 -8.09
N LYS A 138 -18.56 -0.88 -9.25
CA LYS A 138 -17.43 -1.56 -9.90
C LYS A 138 -16.48 -0.58 -10.57
N SER A 139 -15.19 -0.85 -10.45
CA SER A 139 -14.13 -0.15 -11.18
C SER A 139 -13.00 -1.12 -11.53
N ASP A 140 -12.43 -0.94 -12.72
CA ASP A 140 -11.32 -1.72 -13.24
C ASP A 140 -10.27 -0.77 -13.85
N ALA A 141 -9.00 -1.05 -13.61
CA ALA A 141 -7.88 -0.35 -14.23
C ALA A 141 -6.75 -1.33 -14.53
N GLY A 142 -5.90 -1.01 -15.51
CA GLY A 142 -4.76 -1.85 -15.83
C GLY A 142 -4.24 -1.72 -17.25
N GLN A 143 -3.16 -2.43 -17.50
CA GLN A 143 -2.48 -2.55 -18.78
C GLN A 143 -1.81 -3.93 -18.86
N GLN A 144 -1.09 -4.25 -19.93
CA GLN A 144 -0.43 -5.55 -20.03
C GLN A 144 0.50 -5.78 -18.81
N GLY A 145 0.23 -6.85 -18.05
CA GLY A 145 0.98 -7.18 -16.82
C GLY A 145 0.52 -6.45 -15.55
N LEU A 146 -0.51 -5.61 -15.61
CA LEU A 146 -1.11 -4.92 -14.45
C LEU A 146 -2.64 -5.09 -14.48
N THR A 147 -3.23 -5.59 -13.40
CA THR A 147 -4.68 -5.76 -13.27
C THR A 147 -5.14 -5.27 -11.91
N LEU A 148 -6.04 -4.30 -11.90
CA LEU A 148 -6.63 -3.68 -10.73
C LEU A 148 -8.15 -3.76 -10.88
N THR A 149 -8.83 -4.36 -9.91
CA THR A 149 -10.29 -4.52 -9.94
C THR A 149 -10.83 -4.25 -8.54
N SER A 150 -11.92 -3.51 -8.44
CA SER A 150 -12.66 -3.33 -7.19
C SER A 150 -14.16 -3.47 -7.47
N HIS A 151 -14.85 -4.23 -6.62
CA HIS A 151 -16.29 -4.46 -6.73
C HIS A 151 -16.92 -4.42 -5.33
N SER A 152 -17.90 -3.55 -5.13
CA SER A 152 -18.64 -3.35 -3.89
C SER A 152 -20.13 -3.50 -4.15
N THR A 153 -20.76 -4.32 -3.32
CA THR A 153 -22.20 -4.51 -3.23
C THR A 153 -22.66 -4.05 -1.85
N LYS A 154 -23.96 -4.07 -1.56
CA LYS A 154 -24.50 -3.73 -0.24
C LYS A 154 -23.83 -4.45 0.94
N ASN A 155 -23.41 -5.71 0.74
CA ASN A 155 -23.01 -6.62 1.81
C ASN A 155 -21.64 -7.26 1.59
N SER A 156 -20.93 -6.87 0.53
CA SER A 156 -19.66 -7.50 0.17
C SER A 156 -18.83 -6.54 -0.65
N THR A 157 -17.55 -6.44 -0.32
CA THR A 157 -16.54 -5.80 -1.16
C THR A 157 -15.39 -6.74 -1.44
N ARG A 158 -14.91 -6.71 -2.69
CA ARG A 158 -13.71 -7.41 -3.13
C ARG A 158 -12.83 -6.46 -3.93
N ALA A 159 -11.57 -6.36 -3.54
CA ALA A 159 -10.56 -5.63 -4.28
C ALA A 159 -9.33 -6.50 -4.57
N LYS A 160 -8.80 -6.39 -5.78
CA LYS A 160 -7.65 -7.17 -6.24
C LYS A 160 -6.72 -6.28 -7.04
N ALA A 161 -5.44 -6.29 -6.68
CA ALA A 161 -4.38 -5.67 -7.45
C ALA A 161 -3.30 -6.72 -7.77
N GLN A 162 -2.87 -6.78 -9.02
CA GLN A 162 -1.91 -7.78 -9.50
C GLN A 162 -0.93 -7.15 -10.48
N THR A 163 0.36 -7.45 -10.31
CA THR A 163 1.41 -7.08 -11.26
C THR A 163 2.26 -8.28 -11.63
N ARG A 164 2.64 -8.37 -12.90
CA ARG A 164 3.54 -9.38 -13.46
C ARG A 164 4.64 -8.68 -14.25
N LEU A 165 5.89 -9.03 -13.94
CA LEU A 165 7.11 -8.49 -14.54
C LEU A 165 7.65 -9.46 -15.57
N GLY A 166 7.12 -9.37 -16.79
CA GLY A 166 7.45 -10.25 -17.91
C GLY A 166 6.25 -11.05 -18.43
N GLN A 167 6.44 -11.74 -19.55
CA GLN A 167 5.40 -12.53 -20.20
C GLN A 167 5.48 -14.03 -19.87
N ASP A 168 6.65 -14.50 -19.41
CA ASP A 168 6.88 -15.91 -19.13
C ASP A 168 6.27 -16.35 -17.79
N ALA A 169 5.94 -17.63 -17.64
CA ALA A 169 5.42 -18.18 -16.38
C ALA A 169 6.41 -18.07 -15.21
N ALA A 170 7.72 -17.94 -15.50
CA ALA A 170 8.77 -17.74 -14.49
C ALA A 170 8.95 -16.26 -14.08
N SER A 171 8.18 -15.36 -14.69
CA SER A 171 8.21 -13.92 -14.40
C SER A 171 7.84 -13.64 -12.96
N ALA A 172 8.50 -12.64 -12.36
CA ALA A 172 8.12 -12.17 -11.04
C ALA A 172 6.68 -11.67 -11.08
N SER A 173 5.87 -12.01 -10.10
CA SER A 173 4.51 -11.49 -10.00
C SER A 173 4.14 -11.26 -8.55
N THR A 174 3.25 -10.32 -8.31
CA THR A 174 2.77 -10.03 -6.97
C THR A 174 1.30 -9.66 -7.03
N THR A 175 0.52 -10.22 -6.10
CA THR A 175 -0.93 -10.08 -6.03
C THR A 175 -1.33 -9.71 -4.61
N ALA A 176 -2.18 -8.72 -4.48
CA ALA A 176 -2.90 -8.36 -3.26
C ALA A 176 -4.40 -8.56 -3.50
N LEU A 177 -5.05 -9.29 -2.62
CA LEU A 177 -6.49 -9.56 -2.63
C LEU A 177 -7.04 -9.23 -1.25
N ALA A 178 -8.09 -8.42 -1.20
CA ALA A 178 -8.85 -8.12 -0.01
C ALA A 178 -10.34 -8.40 -0.27
N GLN A 179 -11.00 -9.02 0.69
CA GLN A 179 -12.43 -9.32 0.63
C GLN A 179 -13.05 -9.15 2.01
N ALA A 180 -14.19 -8.47 2.05
CA ALA A 180 -15.02 -8.28 3.23
C ALA A 180 -16.46 -8.65 2.87
N ASP A 181 -17.12 -9.44 3.71
CA ASP A 181 -18.48 -9.94 3.53
C ASP A 181 -19.26 -9.80 4.83
N VAL A 182 -20.52 -9.40 4.75
CA VAL A 182 -21.45 -9.32 5.88
C VAL A 182 -22.76 -10.03 5.54
N ASP A 183 -23.21 -10.91 6.42
CA ASP A 183 -24.56 -11.48 6.40
C ASP A 183 -25.38 -10.82 7.52
N PRO A 184 -26.16 -9.76 7.22
CA PRO A 184 -26.91 -9.03 8.24
C PRO A 184 -28.03 -9.86 8.87
N ALA A 185 -28.57 -10.85 8.15
CA ALA A 185 -29.61 -11.73 8.67
C ALA A 185 -29.05 -12.70 9.72
N LYS A 186 -27.82 -13.18 9.51
CA LYS A 186 -27.12 -14.04 10.47
C LYS A 186 -26.26 -13.27 11.47
N ARG A 187 -26.11 -11.94 11.33
CA ARG A 187 -25.17 -11.11 12.09
C ARG A 187 -23.74 -11.66 12.04
N VAL A 188 -23.30 -12.08 10.84
CA VAL A 188 -21.95 -12.64 10.62
C VAL A 188 -21.15 -11.66 9.78
N GLY A 189 -19.96 -11.31 10.25
CA GLY A 189 -18.98 -10.52 9.50
C GLY A 189 -17.74 -11.35 9.20
N LYS A 190 -17.24 -11.28 7.96
CA LYS A 190 -16.04 -12.01 7.54
C LYS A 190 -15.12 -11.11 6.73
N ALA A 191 -13.86 -11.02 7.16
CA ALA A 191 -12.79 -10.38 6.42
C ALA A 191 -11.73 -11.42 6.03
N SER A 192 -11.21 -11.32 4.81
CA SER A 192 -10.10 -12.15 4.33
C SER A 192 -9.17 -11.35 3.43
N ALA A 193 -7.87 -11.50 3.66
CA ALA A 193 -6.84 -10.83 2.88
C ALA A 193 -5.75 -11.82 2.48
N THR A 194 -5.17 -11.66 1.30
CA THR A 194 -4.08 -12.48 0.77
C THR A 194 -3.09 -11.63 0.00
N ALA A 195 -1.81 -11.80 0.31
CA ALA A 195 -0.68 -11.25 -0.43
C ALA A 195 0.18 -12.40 -0.95
N ASP A 196 0.40 -12.46 -2.26
CA ASP A 196 1.16 -13.53 -2.92
C ASP A 196 2.23 -12.92 -3.83
N THR A 197 3.49 -13.06 -3.45
CA THR A 197 4.65 -12.58 -4.22
C THR A 197 5.48 -13.75 -4.72
N GLN A 198 5.81 -13.76 -6.01
CA GLN A 198 6.44 -14.84 -6.75
C GLN A 198 7.54 -14.30 -7.66
N PRO A 199 8.49 -15.16 -8.03
CA PRO A 199 9.84 -15.16 -7.48
C PRO A 199 10.54 -13.79 -7.55
N ILE A 200 11.29 -13.45 -6.50
CA ILE A 200 12.11 -12.23 -6.46
C ILE A 200 13.56 -12.55 -6.09
N THR A 201 14.49 -11.83 -6.69
CA THR A 201 15.92 -11.91 -6.39
C THR A 201 16.38 -10.58 -5.81
N VAL A 202 17.07 -10.62 -4.68
CA VAL A 202 17.62 -9.47 -3.96
C VAL A 202 19.13 -9.56 -3.96
N ASN A 203 19.79 -8.51 -4.48
CA ASN A 203 21.25 -8.41 -4.61
C ASN A 203 21.93 -9.61 -5.29
N GLY A 204 21.22 -10.37 -6.13
CA GLY A 204 21.76 -11.54 -6.83
C GLY A 204 22.06 -12.75 -5.94
N VAL A 205 21.96 -12.61 -4.61
CA VAL A 205 22.34 -13.65 -3.64
C VAL A 205 21.11 -14.32 -3.03
N LEU A 206 20.12 -13.53 -2.59
CA LEU A 206 18.88 -14.06 -2.03
C LEU A 206 17.85 -14.22 -3.15
N ARG A 207 17.30 -15.42 -3.31
CA ARG A 207 16.18 -15.70 -4.20
C ARG A 207 15.03 -16.29 -3.41
N LEU A 208 13.92 -15.57 -3.38
CA LEU A 208 12.66 -16.01 -2.76
C LEU A 208 11.76 -16.57 -3.86
N GLY A 209 11.33 -17.82 -3.73
CA GLY A 209 10.47 -18.47 -4.73
C GLY A 209 9.04 -17.97 -4.69
N ARG A 210 8.37 -18.08 -3.53
CA ARG A 210 7.02 -17.57 -3.29
C ARG A 210 6.89 -17.11 -1.84
N VAL A 211 6.23 -16.01 -1.57
CA VAL A 211 5.85 -15.57 -0.23
C VAL A 211 4.34 -15.34 -0.25
N LEU A 212 3.60 -16.22 0.43
CA LEU A 212 2.15 -16.17 0.54
C LEU A 212 1.75 -15.86 1.98
N SER A 213 1.13 -14.71 2.18
CA SER A 213 0.58 -14.23 3.45
C SER A 213 -0.94 -14.24 3.36
N ALA A 214 -1.61 -14.77 4.37
CA ALA A 214 -3.07 -14.76 4.45
C ALA A 214 -3.54 -14.45 5.88
N ALA A 215 -4.61 -13.67 5.99
CA ALA A 215 -5.29 -13.35 7.24
C ALA A 215 -6.79 -13.48 7.05
N THR A 216 -7.48 -14.03 8.05
CA THR A 216 -8.94 -14.06 8.11
C THR A 216 -9.43 -13.72 9.51
N ALA A 217 -10.52 -12.97 9.57
CA ALA A 217 -11.25 -12.65 10.78
C ALA A 217 -12.74 -12.93 10.52
N THR A 218 -13.40 -13.59 11.46
CA THR A 218 -14.83 -13.86 11.37
C THR A 218 -15.46 -13.65 12.74
N VAL A 219 -16.51 -12.85 12.77
CA VAL A 219 -17.33 -12.62 13.96
C VAL A 219 -18.72 -13.20 13.70
N ASP A 220 -19.23 -13.96 14.66
CA ASP A 220 -20.58 -14.52 14.60
C ASP A 220 -21.61 -13.66 15.35
N ALA A 221 -22.86 -14.11 15.37
CA ALA A 221 -23.98 -13.41 16.00
C ALA A 221 -23.79 -13.15 17.50
N ASP A 222 -23.03 -14.02 18.17
CA ASP A 222 -22.74 -13.95 19.60
C ASP A 222 -21.56 -12.99 19.88
N GLY A 223 -20.94 -12.44 18.83
CA GLY A 223 -19.76 -11.60 18.92
C GLY A 223 -18.47 -12.41 19.09
N LYS A 224 -18.49 -13.74 18.89
CA LYS A 224 -17.29 -14.56 19.01
C LYS A 224 -16.43 -14.36 17.78
N LEU A 225 -15.24 -13.82 18.01
CA LEU A 225 -14.25 -13.54 16.97
C LEU A 225 -13.25 -14.69 16.80
N VAL A 226 -13.26 -15.30 15.62
CA VAL A 226 -12.27 -16.29 15.16
C VAL A 226 -11.27 -15.61 14.24
N ARG A 227 -9.98 -15.83 14.51
CA ARG A 227 -8.86 -15.23 13.78
C ARG A 227 -7.93 -16.34 13.30
N ASP A 228 -7.57 -16.32 12.01
CA ASP A 228 -6.56 -17.21 11.44
C ASP A 228 -5.56 -16.40 10.61
N ALA A 229 -4.29 -16.75 10.73
CA ALA A 229 -3.22 -16.13 9.97
C ALA A 229 -2.19 -17.17 9.55
N ARG A 230 -1.67 -17.03 8.33
CA ARG A 230 -0.69 -17.94 7.76
C ARG A 230 0.33 -17.19 6.93
N LEU A 231 1.59 -17.61 7.06
CA LEU A 231 2.67 -17.26 6.16
C LEU A 231 3.27 -18.55 5.60
N THR A 232 3.38 -18.65 4.29
CA THR A 232 4.08 -19.73 3.59
C THR A 232 5.17 -19.14 2.74
N ILE A 233 6.41 -19.53 3.03
CA ILE A 233 7.59 -19.17 2.25
C ILE A 233 7.96 -20.40 1.43
N GLY A 234 7.92 -20.27 0.11
CA GLY A 234 8.34 -21.31 -0.83
C GLY A 234 9.85 -21.49 -0.84
N ARG A 235 10.35 -22.24 -1.84
CA ARG A 235 11.78 -22.48 -2.03
C ARG A 235 12.56 -21.16 -1.97
N THR A 236 13.51 -21.08 -1.04
CA THR A 236 14.42 -19.95 -0.90
C THR A 236 15.83 -20.42 -1.18
N GLU A 237 16.61 -19.59 -1.86
CA GLU A 237 18.02 -19.85 -2.14
C GLU A 237 18.88 -18.69 -1.66
N VAL A 238 20.03 -19.01 -1.09
CA VAL A 238 21.09 -18.05 -0.74
C VAL A 238 22.35 -18.51 -1.45
N ALA A 239 22.87 -17.69 -2.36
CA ALA A 239 24.03 -18.04 -3.19
C ALA A 239 23.88 -19.40 -3.90
N GLY A 240 22.65 -19.76 -4.29
CA GLY A 240 22.32 -21.04 -4.95
C GLY A 240 22.07 -22.22 -4.00
N GLN A 241 22.34 -22.09 -2.70
CA GLN A 241 22.02 -23.11 -1.69
C GLN A 241 20.57 -22.98 -1.24
N VAL A 242 19.82 -24.09 -1.24
CA VAL A 242 18.43 -24.10 -0.77
C VAL A 242 18.39 -23.96 0.75
N VAL A 243 17.62 -22.99 1.21
CA VAL A 243 17.40 -22.71 2.63
C VAL A 243 15.91 -22.64 2.94
N GLU A 244 15.57 -22.91 4.19
CA GLU A 244 14.23 -22.74 4.75
C GLU A 244 14.23 -21.53 5.69
N ILE A 245 13.31 -20.59 5.47
CA ILE A 245 13.10 -19.45 6.38
C ILE A 245 11.95 -19.81 7.32
N THR A 246 12.23 -19.85 8.62
CA THR A 246 11.26 -20.15 9.68
C THR A 246 11.20 -19.02 10.72
N ARG A 247 10.28 -19.12 11.67
CA ARG A 247 10.24 -18.24 12.87
C ARG A 247 11.53 -18.30 13.70
N LYS A 248 12.24 -19.42 13.64
CA LYS A 248 13.54 -19.63 14.31
C LYS A 248 14.72 -19.20 13.45
N GLY A 249 14.44 -18.74 12.23
CA GLY A 249 15.40 -18.26 11.28
C GLY A 249 15.61 -19.11 10.02
N ILE A 250 16.64 -18.75 9.26
CA ILE A 250 17.17 -19.43 8.08
C ILE A 250 17.89 -20.71 8.50
N ARG A 251 17.51 -21.83 7.91
CA ARG A 251 18.18 -23.13 8.04
C ARG A 251 18.59 -23.63 6.66
N ALA A 252 19.79 -24.16 6.51
CA ALA A 252 20.13 -24.90 5.30
C ALA A 252 19.21 -26.12 5.17
N ALA A 253 18.71 -26.41 3.96
CA ALA A 253 17.89 -27.60 3.75
C ALA A 253 18.68 -28.85 4.16
N GLY A 254 18.23 -29.53 5.23
CA GLY A 254 18.91 -30.71 5.78
C GLY A 254 19.87 -30.46 6.96
N GLN A 255 20.12 -29.21 7.38
CA GLN A 255 20.91 -28.89 8.57
C GLN A 255 20.33 -27.71 9.37
N ALA A 256 20.19 -27.88 10.69
CA ALA A 256 19.64 -26.86 11.59
C ALA A 256 20.72 -25.84 11.99
N VAL A 257 21.03 -24.88 11.12
CA VAL A 257 21.85 -23.71 11.48
C VAL A 257 20.93 -22.67 12.16
N PRO A 258 21.18 -22.21 13.40
CA PRO A 258 20.42 -21.12 14.03
C PRO A 258 20.71 -19.78 13.34
N LEU A 259 19.72 -18.89 13.16
CA LEU A 259 20.04 -17.51 12.80
C LEU A 259 20.75 -16.82 13.97
N PRO A 260 21.69 -15.91 13.69
CA PRO A 260 22.05 -14.89 14.66
C PRO A 260 20.80 -14.08 15.01
N ASP A 261 20.41 -14.11 16.29
CA ASP A 261 19.42 -13.14 16.79
C ASP A 261 19.93 -11.73 16.46
N ALA A 262 19.03 -10.85 16.02
CA ALA A 262 19.37 -9.48 15.61
C ALA A 262 20.09 -8.64 16.70
N GLY A 263 20.22 -9.17 17.91
CA GLY A 263 20.93 -8.56 19.04
C GLY A 263 22.29 -9.18 19.40
N ASN A 264 22.67 -10.35 18.87
CA ASN A 264 23.96 -10.97 19.20
C ASN A 264 24.87 -11.01 17.96
N PRO A 265 25.85 -10.09 17.84
CA PRO A 265 26.93 -10.27 16.87
C PRO A 265 27.61 -11.61 17.14
N ALA A 266 27.87 -12.39 16.09
CA ALA A 266 28.59 -13.65 16.19
C ALA A 266 29.90 -13.47 16.97
N ASP A 267 30.23 -14.44 17.82
CA ASP A 267 31.46 -14.43 18.61
C ASP A 267 32.66 -14.32 17.65
N PRO A 268 33.48 -13.26 17.72
CA PRO A 268 34.53 -12.97 16.73
C PRO A 268 35.67 -14.00 16.65
N GLY A 269 35.60 -15.10 17.42
CA GLY A 269 36.64 -16.13 17.51
C GLY A 269 36.43 -17.40 16.69
N ASP A 270 35.23 -17.68 16.18
CA ASP A 270 34.99 -18.90 15.39
C ASP A 270 35.34 -18.65 13.91
N PRO A 271 36.22 -19.46 13.29
CA PRO A 271 36.55 -19.30 11.87
C PRO A 271 35.29 -19.51 11.03
N ALA A 272 34.91 -18.45 10.33
CA ALA A 272 33.75 -18.41 9.46
C ALA A 272 33.77 -19.57 8.45
N ASP A 273 32.73 -20.40 8.45
CA ASP A 273 32.51 -21.39 7.41
C ASP A 273 31.94 -20.68 6.19
N PRO A 274 32.66 -20.59 5.06
CA PRO A 274 32.18 -19.91 3.85
C PRO A 274 30.92 -20.57 3.25
N ALA A 275 30.51 -21.75 3.76
CA ALA A 275 29.25 -22.40 3.43
C ALA A 275 28.05 -21.92 4.28
N ASP A 276 28.23 -20.99 5.23
CA ASP A 276 27.13 -20.45 6.02
C ASP A 276 26.29 -19.44 5.20
N PRO A 277 25.00 -19.74 4.94
CA PRO A 277 24.10 -18.81 4.26
C PRO A 277 23.98 -17.44 4.95
N ALA A 278 24.15 -17.37 6.28
CA ALA A 278 24.07 -16.11 7.01
C ALA A 278 25.23 -15.17 6.64
N GLU A 279 26.44 -15.72 6.48
CA GLU A 279 27.61 -14.97 6.06
C GLU A 279 27.48 -14.49 4.61
N ALA A 280 27.01 -15.36 3.71
CA ALA A 280 26.77 -15.00 2.31
C ALA A 280 25.77 -13.83 2.17
N LEU A 281 24.70 -13.81 2.98
CA LEU A 281 23.76 -12.69 3.03
C LEU A 281 24.42 -11.42 3.59
N ALA A 282 25.17 -11.53 4.69
CA ALA A 282 25.85 -10.40 5.30
C ALA A 282 26.88 -9.75 4.35
N ALA A 283 27.68 -10.57 3.67
CA ALA A 283 28.63 -10.14 2.65
C ALA A 283 27.95 -9.43 1.47
N ALA A 284 26.74 -9.86 1.10
CA ALA A 284 25.90 -9.22 0.09
C ALA A 284 25.14 -7.98 0.59
N GLY A 285 25.34 -7.58 1.85
CA GLY A 285 24.61 -6.48 2.48
C GLY A 285 23.12 -6.75 2.65
N VAL A 286 22.71 -8.02 2.71
CA VAL A 286 21.32 -8.45 2.89
C VAL A 286 21.10 -8.94 4.32
N ARG A 287 20.01 -8.51 4.94
CA ARG A 287 19.51 -9.05 6.21
C ARG A 287 18.07 -9.49 6.02
N VAL A 288 17.69 -10.60 6.64
CA VAL A 288 16.36 -11.17 6.55
C VAL A 288 15.80 -11.33 7.95
N ARG A 289 14.57 -10.87 8.17
CA ARG A 289 13.88 -10.96 9.45
C ARG A 289 12.47 -11.50 9.26
N TYR A 290 12.10 -12.49 10.07
CA TYR A 290 10.73 -12.97 10.16
C TYR A 290 9.92 -11.98 10.98
N LEU A 291 8.79 -11.50 10.45
CA LEU A 291 7.84 -10.67 11.19
C LEU A 291 6.73 -11.60 11.72
N SER A 292 6.56 -11.65 13.03
CA SER A 292 5.54 -12.48 13.67
C SER A 292 4.13 -12.02 13.34
N GLU A 293 3.16 -12.94 13.43
CA GLU A 293 1.74 -12.57 13.42
C GLU A 293 1.42 -11.71 14.63
N GLU A 294 0.46 -10.81 14.47
CA GLU A 294 -0.04 -9.94 15.54
C GLU A 294 -1.56 -10.06 15.61
N ARG A 295 -2.08 -10.34 16.80
CA ARG A 295 -3.52 -10.46 17.04
C ARG A 295 -4.00 -9.20 17.74
N THR A 296 -5.01 -8.56 17.19
CA THR A 296 -5.62 -7.36 17.74
C THR A 296 -6.97 -7.69 18.36
N GLU A 297 -7.57 -6.71 19.04
CA GLU A 297 -8.91 -6.86 19.60
C GLU A 297 -9.96 -7.22 18.53
N HIS A 298 -9.88 -6.64 17.33
CA HIS A 298 -10.88 -6.84 16.27
C HIS A 298 -10.40 -7.75 15.13
N GLY A 299 -9.13 -8.19 15.11
CA GLY A 299 -8.59 -8.86 13.94
C GLY A 299 -7.22 -9.48 14.11
N VAL A 300 -6.56 -9.71 12.98
CA VAL A 300 -5.22 -10.30 12.91
C VAL A 300 -4.43 -9.75 11.73
N ILE A 301 -3.16 -9.46 11.99
CA ILE A 301 -2.13 -9.17 10.99
C ILE A 301 -1.31 -10.44 10.82
N SER A 302 -1.24 -10.93 9.59
CA SER A 302 -0.44 -12.12 9.28
C SER A 302 1.05 -11.85 9.38
N ALA A 303 1.80 -12.90 9.68
CA ALA A 303 3.26 -12.88 9.66
C ALA A 303 3.77 -12.43 8.28
N GLY A 304 4.96 -11.82 8.25
CA GLY A 304 5.60 -11.33 7.03
C GLY A 304 7.09 -11.65 6.98
N LEU A 305 7.73 -11.26 5.89
CA LEU A 305 9.18 -11.36 5.72
C LEU A 305 9.74 -9.98 5.42
N GLU A 306 10.63 -9.49 6.28
CA GLU A 306 11.39 -8.27 6.03
C GLU A 306 12.76 -8.63 5.46
N VAL A 307 13.17 -7.92 4.41
CA VAL A 307 14.49 -8.01 3.81
C VAL A 307 15.08 -6.61 3.72
N LEU A 308 16.20 -6.39 4.40
CA LEU A 308 17.00 -5.18 4.29
C LEU A 308 18.14 -5.45 3.30
N ALA A 309 18.28 -4.63 2.27
CA ALA A 309 19.36 -4.76 1.29
C ALA A 309 20.11 -3.45 1.14
N ARG A 310 21.42 -3.47 1.40
CA ARG A 310 22.30 -2.35 1.07
C ARG A 310 22.67 -2.41 -0.40
N GLN A 311 22.57 -1.28 -1.07
CA GLN A 311 22.99 -1.10 -2.46
C GLN A 311 23.89 0.11 -2.57
N LYS A 312 24.98 -0.06 -3.33
CA LYS A 312 25.87 1.04 -3.69
C LYS A 312 25.55 1.45 -5.12
N ASP A 313 25.17 2.70 -5.30
CA ASP A 313 25.00 3.26 -6.65
C ASP A 313 26.37 3.33 -7.34
N PRO A 314 26.55 2.65 -8.49
CA PRO A 314 27.82 2.65 -9.20
C PRO A 314 28.24 4.03 -9.73
N GLN A 315 27.30 4.96 -9.93
CA GLN A 315 27.59 6.29 -10.48
C GLN A 315 28.02 7.29 -9.39
N SER A 316 27.24 7.42 -8.32
CA SER A 316 27.53 8.37 -7.25
C SER A 316 28.41 7.80 -6.13
N GLY A 317 28.50 6.47 -6.03
CA GLY A 317 29.10 5.79 -4.89
C GLY A 317 28.26 5.86 -3.61
N ALA A 318 27.09 6.51 -3.65
CA ALA A 318 26.17 6.61 -2.52
C ALA A 318 25.64 5.22 -2.13
N VAL A 319 25.41 5.03 -0.84
CA VAL A 319 24.86 3.78 -0.30
C VAL A 319 23.42 4.03 0.13
N TYR A 320 22.53 3.16 -0.32
CA TYR A 320 21.12 3.17 0.04
C TYR A 320 20.77 1.86 0.75
N THR A 321 19.88 1.91 1.73
CA THR A 321 19.28 0.72 2.34
C THR A 321 17.84 0.62 1.87
N LEU A 322 17.54 -0.46 1.16
CA LEU A 322 16.20 -0.82 0.70
C LEU A 322 15.58 -1.76 1.73
N HIS A 323 14.42 -1.39 2.23
CA HIS A 323 13.63 -2.18 3.16
C HIS A 323 12.46 -2.77 2.39
N TYR A 324 12.49 -4.08 2.17
CA TYR A 324 11.41 -4.83 1.55
C TYR A 324 10.59 -5.52 2.64
N VAL A 325 9.28 -5.36 2.63
CA VAL A 325 8.39 -6.16 3.47
C VAL A 325 7.46 -6.95 2.55
N PHE A 326 7.55 -8.27 2.60
CA PHE A 326 6.73 -9.19 1.83
C PHE A 326 5.59 -9.72 2.70
N GLY A 327 4.37 -9.69 2.17
CA GLY A 327 3.19 -10.17 2.88
C GLY A 327 2.61 -9.11 3.81
N ARG A 328 2.14 -9.55 4.99
CA ARG A 328 1.34 -8.76 5.95
C ARG A 328 -0.06 -8.43 5.43
N ALA A 329 -0.82 -9.47 5.15
CA ALA A 329 -2.27 -9.39 5.03
C ALA A 329 -2.91 -9.08 6.39
N PHE A 330 -3.93 -8.24 6.43
CA PHE A 330 -4.70 -7.86 7.60
C PHE A 330 -6.19 -8.14 7.38
N ALA A 331 -6.85 -8.64 8.42
CA ALA A 331 -8.29 -8.83 8.44
C ALA A 331 -8.82 -8.48 9.84
N ALA A 332 -9.87 -7.67 9.90
CA ALA A 332 -10.62 -7.38 11.11
C ALA A 332 -12.12 -7.46 10.85
N ALA A 333 -12.84 -7.94 11.85
CA ALA A 333 -14.29 -8.07 11.82
C ALA A 333 -14.83 -7.76 13.20
N ASP A 334 -15.63 -6.71 13.26
CA ASP A 334 -16.34 -6.25 14.44
C ASP A 334 -17.82 -6.61 14.36
N ARG A 335 -18.51 -6.50 15.50
CA ARG A 335 -19.89 -6.95 15.63
C ARG A 335 -20.77 -6.35 14.52
N VAL A 336 -21.42 -7.23 13.76
CA VAL A 336 -22.41 -6.83 12.77
C VAL A 336 -23.70 -6.50 13.50
N GLU A 337 -24.03 -5.22 13.56
CA GLU A 337 -25.34 -4.79 14.03
C GLU A 337 -26.41 -5.27 13.06
N SER A 338 -27.56 -5.68 13.60
CA SER A 338 -28.74 -5.79 12.75
C SER A 338 -28.98 -4.42 12.15
N PRO A 339 -29.35 -4.32 10.85
CA PRO A 339 -29.89 -3.07 10.35
C PRO A 339 -30.97 -2.62 11.34
N PRO A 340 -31.06 -1.32 11.68
CA PRO A 340 -32.20 -0.83 12.44
C PRO A 340 -33.39 -1.46 11.73
N GLY A 341 -34.15 -2.28 12.47
CA GLY A 341 -35.25 -2.99 11.85
C GLY A 341 -36.07 -1.97 11.08
N ASP A 342 -36.93 -2.42 10.19
CA ASP A 342 -38.17 -1.66 10.00
C ASP A 342 -38.79 -1.61 11.41
N VAL A 343 -38.36 -0.64 12.22
CA VAL A 343 -39.04 -0.17 13.42
C VAL A 343 -40.33 0.19 12.77
N GLU A 344 -41.28 -0.73 12.90
CA GLU A 344 -42.60 -0.65 12.31
C GLU A 344 -43.03 0.75 12.69
N MET A 345 -42.86 1.71 11.76
CA MET A 345 -43.14 3.10 12.08
C MET A 345 -44.59 2.98 12.46
N PRO A 346 -44.97 3.31 13.72
CA PRO A 346 -46.32 3.10 14.17
C PRO A 346 -47.18 3.72 13.08
N LEU A 347 -47.93 2.84 12.37
CA LEU A 347 -48.69 3.26 11.20
C LEU A 347 -49.38 4.55 11.63
N PRO A 348 -49.17 5.67 10.92
CA PRO A 348 -49.81 6.92 11.32
C PRO A 348 -51.28 6.58 11.57
N PRO A 349 -51.83 6.93 12.75
CA PRO A 349 -53.15 6.47 13.16
C PRO A 349 -54.09 6.69 11.99
N ALA A 350 -54.76 5.62 11.55
CA ALA A 350 -55.55 5.59 10.33
C ALA A 350 -56.31 6.90 10.20
N ALA A 351 -55.97 7.69 9.18
CA ALA A 351 -56.64 8.97 8.95
C ALA A 351 -58.14 8.69 8.91
N VAL A 352 -58.89 9.35 9.80
CA VAL A 352 -60.35 9.31 9.78
C VAL A 352 -60.77 9.70 8.36
N PRO A 353 -61.56 8.87 7.66
CA PRO A 353 -61.97 9.17 6.29
C PRO A 353 -62.62 10.56 6.26
N PRO A 354 -62.23 11.44 5.32
CA PRO A 354 -62.93 12.71 5.15
C PRO A 354 -64.41 12.42 4.86
N PRO A 355 -65.35 13.23 5.38
CA PRO A 355 -66.76 13.07 5.10
C PRO A 355 -66.97 13.11 3.58
N THR A 356 -67.56 12.04 3.04
CA THR A 356 -68.02 11.94 1.67
C THR A 356 -69.16 12.94 1.47
N SER A 357 -68.83 14.11 0.89
CA SER A 357 -69.83 14.95 0.24
C SER A 357 -70.21 14.27 -1.07
N GLY A 358 -71.37 13.64 -1.10
CA GLY A 358 -72.00 13.23 -2.34
C GLY A 358 -72.46 14.47 -3.11
N ASP A 359 -72.21 14.49 -4.41
CA ASP A 359 -73.14 15.14 -5.34
C ASP A 359 -73.09 14.44 -6.70
N ASP A 360 -74.28 14.14 -7.17
CA ASP A 360 -74.64 13.44 -8.40
C ASP A 360 -74.44 14.34 -9.63
N ALA A 361 -73.95 13.79 -10.75
CA ALA A 361 -74.45 14.14 -12.09
C ALA A 361 -73.96 13.17 -13.20
N PRO A 362 -74.74 12.93 -14.27
CA PRO A 362 -74.61 11.76 -15.14
C PRO A 362 -73.90 12.00 -16.49
N ALA A 363 -73.39 10.87 -16.99
CA ALA A 363 -73.11 10.41 -18.36
C ALA A 363 -73.14 11.38 -19.57
N ASP A 364 -72.10 11.30 -20.41
CA ASP A 364 -72.30 11.22 -21.86
C ASP A 364 -71.19 10.37 -22.53
N SER A 365 -71.59 9.58 -23.53
CA SER A 365 -70.77 8.59 -24.25
C SER A 365 -70.55 9.06 -25.69
N ALA A 366 -69.33 8.97 -26.23
CA ALA A 366 -69.09 8.99 -27.68
C ALA A 366 -67.64 8.59 -28.05
N PRO A 367 -67.40 8.12 -29.29
CA PRO A 367 -66.58 6.94 -29.56
C PRO A 367 -65.19 7.21 -30.17
N ALA A 368 -64.41 6.13 -30.23
CA ALA A 368 -63.07 6.02 -30.82
C ALA A 368 -63.01 6.33 -32.34
N PRO A 369 -61.81 6.68 -32.82
CA PRO A 369 -61.33 6.14 -34.10
C PRO A 369 -59.93 5.52 -34.05
N GLU A 370 -59.75 4.58 -34.99
CA GLU A 370 -58.55 3.81 -35.36
C GLU A 370 -57.39 4.65 -35.94
N GLU A 371 -56.18 4.06 -35.83
CA GLU A 371 -54.96 4.06 -36.68
C GLU A 371 -54.56 5.33 -37.47
N GLU A 372 -53.30 5.80 -37.49
CA GLU A 372 -52.16 5.21 -38.21
C GLU A 372 -50.82 5.95 -37.88
N PRO A 373 -49.64 5.49 -38.37
CA PRO A 373 -48.32 5.82 -37.82
C PRO A 373 -47.68 7.08 -38.41
N ALA A 374 -46.90 7.81 -37.61
CA ALA A 374 -46.01 8.87 -38.08
C ALA A 374 -44.57 8.65 -37.60
N THR A 375 -43.70 8.36 -38.57
CA THR A 375 -42.25 8.58 -38.51
C THR A 375 -41.96 10.06 -38.30
N GLY A 376 -41.18 10.39 -37.26
CA GLY A 376 -40.74 11.76 -36.99
C GLY A 376 -39.45 11.77 -36.18
N SER A 377 -38.34 11.91 -36.89
CA SER A 377 -37.03 12.28 -36.37
C SER A 377 -37.10 13.70 -35.78
N ASP A 378 -36.80 13.88 -34.49
CA ASP A 378 -36.39 15.18 -33.96
C ASP A 378 -35.55 15.06 -32.67
N ALA A 379 -34.71 16.06 -32.48
CA ALA A 379 -33.50 16.17 -31.68
C ALA A 379 -33.64 15.92 -30.15
N PRO A 380 -32.53 15.59 -29.46
CA PRO A 380 -32.51 15.58 -27.99
C PRO A 380 -32.59 17.00 -27.41
N PRO A 381 -33.39 17.23 -26.35
CA PRO A 381 -33.42 18.52 -25.67
C PRO A 381 -32.18 18.72 -24.79
N ASP A 382 -31.68 19.97 -24.82
CA ASP A 382 -30.80 20.57 -23.82
C ASP A 382 -31.32 20.28 -22.41
N GLN A 383 -30.52 19.56 -21.61
CA GLN A 383 -30.73 19.50 -20.16
C GLN A 383 -30.00 20.67 -19.51
N ALA A 384 -30.83 21.62 -19.06
CA ALA A 384 -30.46 22.69 -18.16
C ALA A 384 -29.84 22.13 -16.88
N ALA A 385 -28.72 22.73 -16.48
CA ALA A 385 -28.13 22.60 -15.16
C ALA A 385 -28.98 23.36 -14.14
N ASP A 386 -29.42 22.69 -13.08
CA ASP A 386 -29.47 23.22 -11.71
C ASP A 386 -29.98 22.15 -10.74
N GLU A 387 -29.17 21.78 -9.74
CA GLU A 387 -29.43 22.08 -8.32
C GLU A 387 -28.38 21.38 -7.44
N ALA A 388 -27.66 22.21 -6.69
CA ALA A 388 -26.60 21.84 -5.78
C ALA A 388 -27.12 21.05 -4.57
N SER A 389 -26.55 19.88 -4.32
CA SER A 389 -26.64 19.24 -3.00
C SER A 389 -25.77 19.99 -1.98
N PRO A 390 -26.26 20.24 -0.75
CA PRO A 390 -25.49 20.92 0.27
C PRO A 390 -24.35 20.04 0.80
N ALA A 391 -23.12 20.57 0.76
CA ALA A 391 -21.97 19.98 1.43
C ALA A 391 -22.14 20.06 2.96
N PRO A 392 -21.76 19.02 3.73
CA PRO A 392 -21.73 19.11 5.19
C PRO A 392 -20.65 20.09 5.67
N ASP A 393 -20.99 20.82 6.74
CA ASP A 393 -20.23 21.90 7.39
C ASP A 393 -18.79 21.51 7.76
N ALA A 394 -17.81 22.03 7.00
CA ALA A 394 -16.40 22.02 7.36
C ALA A 394 -16.06 23.24 8.23
N ARG A 395 -16.55 23.27 9.47
CA ARG A 395 -16.07 24.21 10.49
C ARG A 395 -15.08 23.50 11.41
N THR A 396 -13.78 23.59 11.09
CA THR A 396 -12.68 24.00 11.99
C THR A 396 -11.36 23.89 11.20
N ALA A 397 -11.10 24.84 10.30
CA ALA A 397 -9.83 24.96 9.61
C ALA A 397 -8.86 25.82 10.43
N TRP A 398 -7.81 25.20 10.95
CA TRP A 398 -6.64 25.90 11.48
C TRP A 398 -5.90 26.56 10.32
N ARG A 399 -5.73 27.89 10.39
CA ARG A 399 -4.82 28.64 9.53
C ARG A 399 -3.39 28.40 10.00
N LEU A 400 -2.52 27.94 9.10
CA LEU A 400 -1.08 28.21 9.21
C LEU A 400 -0.52 28.57 7.84
N ALA A 401 -0.16 29.85 7.71
CA ALA A 401 0.54 30.42 6.57
C ALA A 401 2.06 30.31 6.78
N GLY A 402 2.82 30.23 5.68
CA GLY A 402 4.23 30.65 5.66
C GLY A 402 5.18 29.73 4.89
N ASN A 403 5.38 30.06 3.61
CA ASN A 403 6.37 29.52 2.69
C ASN A 403 7.82 29.86 3.14
N PRO A 404 8.83 29.01 2.88
CA PRO A 404 9.85 29.47 1.92
C PRO A 404 10.47 28.38 1.01
N ALA A 405 10.78 28.81 -0.23
CA ALA A 405 11.76 28.27 -1.19
C ALA A 405 11.38 27.05 -2.06
N ASP A 406 10.49 27.31 -3.03
CA ASP A 406 10.74 27.19 -4.49
C ASP A 406 11.49 25.99 -5.08
N MET A 407 11.30 24.80 -4.51
CA MET A 407 11.04 23.61 -5.33
C MET A 407 9.63 23.17 -5.01
N GLY A 408 8.68 23.60 -5.84
CA GLY A 408 7.27 23.25 -5.69
C GLY A 408 7.16 21.76 -5.39
N VAL A 409 6.35 21.41 -4.40
CA VAL A 409 6.11 20.05 -3.91
C VAL A 409 5.91 19.04 -5.07
N THR A 410 5.34 19.49 -6.18
CA THR A 410 5.24 18.82 -7.48
C THR A 410 6.58 18.32 -8.07
N GLY A 411 7.67 19.08 -7.94
CA GLY A 411 9.01 18.73 -8.44
C GLY A 411 9.68 17.61 -7.65
N VAL A 412 9.56 17.62 -6.32
CA VAL A 412 10.03 16.51 -5.48
C VAL A 412 9.19 15.24 -5.75
N PHE A 413 7.88 15.41 -5.95
CA PHE A 413 6.98 14.31 -6.30
C PHE A 413 7.25 13.71 -7.68
N LEU A 414 7.49 14.54 -8.70
CA LEU A 414 7.87 14.06 -10.02
C LEU A 414 9.22 13.35 -9.96
N VAL A 415 10.20 13.87 -9.22
CA VAL A 415 11.52 13.22 -9.10
C VAL A 415 11.45 11.88 -8.35
N LEU A 416 10.60 11.75 -7.32
CA LEU A 416 10.43 10.48 -6.60
C LEU A 416 9.59 9.46 -7.38
N ALA A 417 8.46 9.87 -7.96
CA ALA A 417 7.58 8.99 -8.72
C ALA A 417 8.23 8.57 -10.05
N PHE A 418 8.84 9.50 -10.78
CA PHE A 418 9.65 9.16 -11.96
C PHE A 418 10.95 8.48 -11.57
N GLY A 419 11.55 8.77 -10.42
CA GLY A 419 12.75 8.07 -9.95
C GLY A 419 12.49 6.59 -9.69
N ALA A 420 11.39 6.25 -9.02
CA ALA A 420 10.97 4.87 -8.77
C ALA A 420 10.52 4.18 -10.06
N ALA A 421 9.70 4.84 -10.88
CA ALA A 421 9.26 4.29 -12.17
C ALA A 421 10.44 4.13 -13.15
N ALA A 422 11.38 5.07 -13.19
CA ALA A 422 12.54 5.03 -14.07
C ALA A 422 13.58 4.01 -13.61
N THR A 423 13.85 3.85 -12.30
CA THR A 423 14.73 2.77 -11.83
C THR A 423 14.15 1.40 -12.12
N PHE A 424 12.82 1.25 -12.01
CA PHE A 424 12.13 0.01 -12.33
C PHE A 424 12.06 -0.27 -13.84
N ALA A 425 11.81 0.76 -14.66
CA ALA A 425 11.84 0.67 -16.11
C ALA A 425 13.27 0.46 -16.63
N PHE A 426 14.27 1.10 -16.03
CA PHE A 426 15.68 0.99 -16.40
C PHE A 426 16.28 -0.36 -15.99
N GLY A 427 15.89 -0.90 -14.83
CA GLY A 427 16.26 -2.27 -14.44
C GLY A 427 15.70 -3.32 -15.41
N ASN A 428 14.46 -3.14 -15.88
CA ASN A 428 13.87 -3.98 -16.92
C ASN A 428 14.54 -3.77 -18.29
N LEU A 429 14.89 -2.54 -18.65
CA LEU A 429 15.58 -2.21 -19.89
C LEU A 429 16.99 -2.81 -19.92
N LEU A 430 17.76 -2.71 -18.84
CA LEU A 430 19.09 -3.34 -18.73
C LEU A 430 19.02 -4.86 -18.83
N ARG A 431 17.94 -5.46 -18.33
CA ARG A 431 17.69 -6.90 -18.42
C ARG A 431 17.30 -7.32 -19.85
N LEU A 432 16.50 -6.51 -20.55
CA LEU A 432 16.13 -6.71 -21.96
C LEU A 432 17.32 -6.49 -22.90
N LEU A 433 18.21 -5.55 -22.59
CA LEU A 433 19.41 -5.27 -23.37
C LEU A 433 20.51 -6.33 -23.21
N GLY A 434 20.28 -7.37 -22.40
CA GLY A 434 21.01 -8.64 -22.47
C GLY A 434 22.52 -8.45 -22.62
N VAL A 435 23.13 -7.63 -21.76
CA VAL A 435 24.58 -7.42 -21.79
C VAL A 435 25.23 -8.76 -21.43
N LYS A 436 25.58 -9.53 -22.47
CA LYS A 436 26.48 -10.68 -22.40
C LYS A 436 27.84 -10.17 -21.93
N THR A 437 27.99 -9.95 -20.63
CA THR A 437 29.30 -9.88 -20.01
C THR A 437 29.87 -11.29 -20.06
N ARG A 438 30.52 -11.61 -21.19
CA ARG A 438 31.43 -12.75 -21.27
C ARG A 438 32.57 -12.46 -20.29
N TRP A 439 32.47 -12.99 -19.08
CA TRP A 439 33.61 -13.14 -18.20
C TRP A 439 34.49 -14.23 -18.79
N THR A 440 35.54 -13.81 -19.50
CA THR A 440 36.70 -14.65 -19.76
C THR A 440 37.56 -14.63 -18.49
N SER A 441 37.60 -15.76 -17.80
CA SER A 441 38.75 -16.18 -16.99
C SER A 441 39.06 -17.61 -17.38
#